data_AF-A0A1I4LQJ9-F1
#
_entry.id   AF-A0A1I4LQJ9-F1
#
_cell.length_a   1.000
_cell.length_b   1.000
_cell.length_c   1.000
_cell.angle_alpha   90.00
_cell.angle_beta   90.00
_cell.angle_gamma   90.00
#
_symmetry.space_group_name_H-M   'P 1'
#
loop_
_entity.id
_entity.type
_entity.pdbx_description
1 polymer ?
#
loop_
_entity_poly.entity_id
_entity_poly.type
_entity_poly.pdbx_seq_one_letter_code
_entity_poly.pdbx_strand_id
1 'polypeptide(L)'
;MSNEGLYIFTSINRPPRKLIDAFVGMPSAAIADNMNRMSCMNATIRPINNLPLLGPAFTVKSHPDDNLLLQKALDLAQPGDVLVVDAQGDLTNPVMGKLLALWSKQRGIGGFIIDGAVRDIGALRRMDVPIYAAGTALTMSYKDRPGKINVPVTCGGVVVNPGDILVGDEDGIVVINPRDADDLLIQSKNKIRVEQKIMNDIEKGTLDRMWIEEALKARRAVIINDNRNSPRVNVDAPVTIIIKGSAEPIHATAINMSMDGILLQVEQPLEILSQIRLCLSKELGNINIVANVTWQQYNNFGCEFVDIAEEVRAILDHVIYRHSQFGRLECLDIGY
;
A
#
# COMPACT_ATOMS: atom_id res chain seq x y z
N MET A 1 -30.35 38.80 15.96
CA MET A 1 -29.66 37.65 16.60
C MET A 1 -28.26 38.11 16.99
N SER A 2 -27.73 37.66 18.13
CA SER A 2 -26.36 37.98 18.53
C SER A 2 -25.36 37.44 17.50
N ASN A 3 -24.24 38.14 17.27
CA ASN A 3 -23.19 37.76 16.31
C ASN A 3 -22.34 36.56 16.80
N GLU A 4 -22.89 35.71 17.65
CA GLU A 4 -22.16 34.59 18.25
C GLU A 4 -21.71 33.62 17.15
N GLY A 5 -20.40 33.36 17.10
CA GLY A 5 -19.81 32.44 16.13
C GLY A 5 -19.46 33.05 14.77
N LEU A 6 -19.72 34.35 14.53
CA LEU A 6 -19.35 35.05 13.29
C LEU A 6 -18.17 36.01 13.51
N TYR A 7 -16.94 35.59 13.15
CA TYR A 7 -15.73 36.37 13.40
C TYR A 7 -14.84 36.49 12.16
N ILE A 8 -14.37 37.70 11.86
CA ILE A 8 -13.50 37.95 10.71
C ILE A 8 -12.22 38.63 11.20
N PHE A 9 -11.13 37.88 11.26
CA PHE A 9 -9.80 38.45 11.46
C PHE A 9 -9.22 38.78 10.08
N THR A 10 -8.95 40.05 9.80
CA THR A 10 -8.57 40.50 8.45
C THR A 10 -7.07 40.36 8.15
N SER A 11 -6.25 40.16 9.18
CA SER A 11 -4.79 40.13 9.08
C SER A 11 -4.23 38.82 9.60
N ILE A 12 -3.18 38.33 8.94
CA ILE A 12 -2.40 37.15 9.32
C ILE A 12 -0.91 37.45 9.15
N ASN A 13 -0.08 36.71 9.90
CA ASN A 13 1.37 36.80 9.74
C ASN A 13 1.81 35.88 8.59
N ARG A 14 2.04 36.45 7.40
CA ARG A 14 2.52 35.68 6.25
C ARG A 14 4.03 35.47 6.35
N PRO A 15 4.54 34.23 6.17
CA PRO A 15 5.97 33.99 6.06
C PRO A 15 6.58 34.76 4.89
N PRO A 16 7.87 35.12 4.96
CA PRO A 16 8.56 35.77 3.85
C PRO A 16 8.44 34.95 2.57
N ARG A 17 8.15 35.62 1.45
CA ARG A 17 7.94 34.94 0.16
C ARG A 17 9.12 34.04 -0.23
N LYS A 18 10.35 34.50 0.04
CA LYS A 18 11.58 33.73 -0.18
C LYS A 18 11.61 32.38 0.56
N LEU A 19 11.04 32.31 1.76
CA LEU A 19 10.97 31.08 2.56
C LEU A 19 9.96 30.10 1.94
N ILE A 20 8.79 30.62 1.53
CA ILE A 20 7.76 29.81 0.85
C ILE A 20 8.29 29.27 -0.48
N ASP A 21 8.86 30.14 -1.32
CA ASP A 21 9.38 29.78 -2.64
C ASP A 21 10.52 28.75 -2.57
N ALA A 22 11.18 28.61 -1.42
CA ALA A 22 12.22 27.61 -1.22
C ALA A 22 11.69 26.17 -1.28
N PHE A 23 10.38 25.95 -1.08
CA PHE A 23 9.72 24.65 -1.16
C PHE A 23 9.17 24.31 -2.56
N VAL A 24 9.32 25.20 -3.55
CA VAL A 24 8.85 24.95 -4.92
C VAL A 24 9.45 23.66 -5.48
N GLY A 25 8.58 22.77 -5.96
CA GLY A 25 8.96 21.51 -6.59
C GLY A 25 9.48 20.43 -5.63
N MET A 26 9.41 20.65 -4.32
CA MET A 26 9.75 19.61 -3.35
C MET A 26 8.59 18.60 -3.21
N PRO A 27 8.87 17.29 -3.27
CA PRO A 27 7.86 16.26 -2.99
C PRO A 27 7.34 16.38 -1.56
N SER A 28 6.01 16.37 -1.38
CA SER A 28 5.36 16.45 -0.07
C SER A 28 5.80 15.31 0.85
N ALA A 29 6.02 14.11 0.29
CA ALA A 29 6.53 12.94 1.01
C ALA A 29 7.92 13.17 1.62
N ALA A 30 8.83 13.82 0.88
CA ALA A 30 10.18 14.11 1.37
C ALA A 30 10.16 15.14 2.52
N ILE A 31 9.18 16.05 2.52
CA ILE A 31 8.94 16.98 3.62
C ILE A 31 8.36 16.23 4.83
N ALA A 32 7.29 15.46 4.61
CA ALA A 32 6.57 14.70 5.63
C ALA A 32 7.47 13.76 6.43
N ASP A 33 8.39 13.06 5.76
CA ASP A 33 9.32 12.14 6.39
C ASP A 33 10.29 12.83 7.38
N ASN A 34 10.60 14.11 7.17
CA ASN A 34 11.42 14.91 8.08
C ASN A 34 10.58 15.59 9.19
N MET A 35 9.26 15.46 9.14
CA MET A 35 8.33 15.98 10.16
C MET A 35 7.72 14.87 11.03
N ASN A 36 8.37 13.70 11.09
CA ASN A 36 7.84 12.49 11.74
C ASN A 36 6.42 12.11 11.25
N ARG A 37 6.03 12.56 10.05
CA ARG A 37 4.72 12.31 9.42
C ARG A 37 3.53 12.80 10.25
N MET A 38 3.74 13.73 11.18
CA MET A 38 2.70 14.20 12.11
C MET A 38 1.75 15.25 11.51
N SER A 39 2.20 16.04 10.54
CA SER A 39 1.46 17.18 9.99
C SER A 39 0.98 16.95 8.56
N CYS A 40 0.59 15.72 8.22
CA CYS A 40 0.07 15.34 6.91
C CYS A 40 -1.45 15.24 6.97
N MET A 41 -2.14 15.91 6.05
CA MET A 41 -3.61 15.82 5.97
C MET A 41 -4.05 14.39 5.60
N ASN A 42 -5.23 14.01 6.08
CA ASN A 42 -5.84 12.71 5.84
C ASN A 42 -6.00 12.43 4.33
N ALA A 43 -5.86 11.16 3.97
CA ALA A 43 -6.04 10.64 2.62
C ALA A 43 -7.41 10.94 1.97
N THR A 44 -8.40 11.42 2.74
CA THR A 44 -9.68 11.93 2.21
C THR A 44 -9.49 13.22 1.42
N ILE A 45 -8.56 14.10 1.80
CA ILE A 45 -8.29 15.34 1.09
C ILE A 45 -7.44 15.04 -0.14
N ARG A 46 -8.04 15.12 -1.33
CA ARG A 46 -7.39 14.75 -2.59
C ARG A 46 -7.41 15.87 -3.63
N PRO A 47 -6.38 15.93 -4.49
CA PRO A 47 -6.37 16.87 -5.60
C PRO A 47 -7.56 16.61 -6.54
N ILE A 48 -8.29 17.67 -6.86
CA ILE A 48 -9.33 17.67 -7.89
C ILE A 48 -8.70 17.85 -9.28
N ASN A 49 -7.58 18.58 -9.36
CA ASN A 49 -6.76 18.77 -10.55
C ASN A 49 -5.28 18.46 -10.25
N ASN A 50 -4.51 18.19 -11.30
CA ASN A 50 -3.10 17.78 -11.19
C ASN A 50 -2.18 19.00 -11.12
N LEU A 51 -2.40 19.88 -10.14
CA LEU A 51 -1.56 21.06 -9.91
C LEU A 51 -0.97 21.01 -8.50
N PRO A 52 0.35 21.24 -8.35
CA PRO A 52 0.96 21.32 -7.04
C PRO A 52 0.48 22.58 -6.32
N LEU A 53 0.32 22.48 -5.00
CA LEU A 53 -0.12 23.56 -4.14
C LEU A 53 1.06 24.06 -3.29
N LEU A 54 1.25 25.37 -3.27
CA LEU A 54 2.24 26.02 -2.39
C LEU A 54 1.76 27.41 -1.99
N GLY A 55 1.69 27.68 -0.69
CA GLY A 55 1.40 29.02 -0.19
C GLY A 55 1.11 29.07 1.30
N PRO A 56 0.97 30.28 1.86
CA PRO A 56 0.59 30.45 3.25
C PRO A 56 -0.92 30.20 3.44
N ALA A 57 -1.28 29.61 4.58
CA ALA A 57 -2.65 29.28 4.92
C ALA A 57 -3.47 30.54 5.25
N PHE A 58 -4.60 30.69 4.57
CA PHE A 58 -5.66 31.65 4.89
C PHE A 58 -6.91 30.85 5.29
N THR A 59 -7.19 30.77 6.58
CA THR A 59 -8.09 29.75 7.12
C THR A 59 -9.54 30.23 7.21
N VAL A 60 -10.48 29.32 7.02
CA VAL A 60 -11.92 29.56 7.13
C VAL A 60 -12.56 28.40 7.87
N LYS A 61 -13.14 28.65 9.04
CA LYS A 61 -14.07 27.73 9.69
C LYS A 61 -15.47 28.03 9.18
N SER A 62 -16.07 27.07 8.47
CA SER A 62 -17.43 27.22 7.95
C SER A 62 -18.40 26.28 8.66
N HIS A 63 -19.68 26.66 8.63
CA HIS A 63 -20.73 25.67 8.77
C HIS A 63 -20.73 24.78 7.52
N PRO A 64 -20.93 23.44 7.64
CA PRO A 64 -20.95 22.48 6.53
C PRO A 64 -21.75 22.96 5.30
N ASP A 65 -22.94 23.48 5.56
CA ASP A 65 -23.87 23.88 4.51
C ASP A 65 -23.77 25.36 4.10
N ASP A 66 -22.67 26.05 4.39
CA ASP A 66 -22.54 27.49 4.15
C ASP A 66 -21.21 27.88 3.51
N ASN A 67 -21.24 28.87 2.63
CA ASN A 67 -20.03 29.41 2.00
C ASN A 67 -19.88 30.92 2.03
N LEU A 68 -20.70 31.66 2.80
CA LEU A 68 -20.63 33.12 2.90
C LEU A 68 -19.21 33.58 3.27
N LEU A 69 -18.62 32.97 4.30
CA LEU A 69 -17.29 33.34 4.77
C LEU A 69 -16.17 32.87 3.85
N LEU A 70 -16.36 31.82 3.06
CA LEU A 70 -15.43 31.47 2.00
C LEU A 70 -15.38 32.57 0.94
N GLN A 71 -16.53 33.12 0.53
CA GLN A 71 -16.55 34.25 -0.40
C GLN A 71 -15.86 35.48 0.20
N LYS A 72 -16.17 35.80 1.46
CA LYS A 72 -15.53 36.93 2.12
C LYS A 72 -14.03 36.74 2.34
N ALA A 73 -13.59 35.51 2.65
CA ALA A 73 -12.20 35.16 2.77
C ALA A 73 -11.46 35.33 1.45
N LEU A 74 -12.07 34.88 0.35
CA LEU A 74 -11.55 35.07 -0.99
C LEU A 74 -11.37 36.57 -1.30
N ASP A 75 -12.27 37.42 -0.81
CA ASP A 75 -12.15 38.87 -0.96
C ASP A 75 -11.03 39.52 -0.12
N LEU A 76 -10.61 38.88 0.97
CA LEU A 76 -9.57 39.36 1.88
C LEU A 76 -8.19 38.77 1.59
N ALA A 77 -8.14 37.58 0.99
CA ALA A 77 -6.92 36.87 0.67
C ALA A 77 -6.04 37.65 -0.32
N GLN A 78 -4.73 37.52 -0.14
CA GLN A 78 -3.71 38.13 -0.99
C GLN A 78 -3.23 37.14 -2.06
N PRO A 79 -2.63 37.62 -3.17
CA PRO A 79 -2.05 36.74 -4.17
C PRO A 79 -1.06 35.74 -3.56
N GLY A 80 -1.23 34.46 -3.90
CA GLY A 80 -0.44 33.33 -3.39
C GLY A 80 -0.98 32.70 -2.10
N ASP A 81 -1.93 33.31 -1.39
CA ASP A 81 -2.57 32.68 -0.22
C ASP A 81 -3.32 31.42 -0.65
N VAL A 82 -3.32 30.39 0.21
CA VAL A 82 -4.10 29.17 0.03
C VAL A 82 -5.27 29.20 0.99
N LEU A 83 -6.49 29.13 0.46
CA LEU A 83 -7.69 29.11 1.30
C LEU A 83 -7.92 27.71 1.86
N VAL A 84 -7.81 27.58 3.18
CA VAL A 84 -8.04 26.32 3.91
C VAL A 84 -9.39 26.38 4.59
N VAL A 85 -10.33 25.59 4.10
CA VAL A 85 -11.73 25.62 4.54
C VAL A 85 -12.04 24.36 5.34
N ASP A 86 -12.28 24.55 6.62
CA ASP A 86 -12.82 23.54 7.52
C ASP A 86 -14.35 23.62 7.44
N ALA A 87 -14.92 22.77 6.58
CA ALA A 87 -16.36 22.50 6.48
C ALA A 87 -16.74 21.21 7.24
N GLN A 88 -15.93 20.84 8.24
CA GLN A 88 -16.15 19.70 9.14
C GLN A 88 -16.20 18.32 8.44
N GLY A 89 -15.60 18.21 7.25
CA GLY A 89 -15.59 16.97 6.48
C GLY A 89 -16.96 16.57 5.92
N ASP A 90 -17.94 17.48 5.94
CA ASP A 90 -19.27 17.18 5.42
C ASP A 90 -19.27 17.08 3.90
N LEU A 91 -19.91 16.02 3.41
CA LEU A 91 -20.03 15.73 1.98
C LEU A 91 -21.46 15.88 1.47
N THR A 92 -22.35 16.45 2.28
CA THR A 92 -23.77 16.63 1.96
C THR A 92 -23.96 17.84 1.06
N ASN A 93 -23.31 18.97 1.39
CA ASN A 93 -23.45 20.22 0.63
C ASN A 93 -22.10 20.82 0.19
N PRO A 94 -21.98 21.28 -1.07
CA PRO A 94 -20.70 21.73 -1.59
C PRO A 94 -20.42 23.20 -1.26
N VAL A 95 -19.38 23.48 -0.49
CA VAL A 95 -18.99 24.85 -0.11
C VAL A 95 -18.29 25.60 -1.25
N MET A 96 -17.72 24.90 -2.22
CA MET A 96 -16.99 25.48 -3.35
C MET A 96 -17.45 24.93 -4.71
N GLY A 97 -17.46 25.79 -5.73
CA GLY A 97 -17.76 25.44 -7.12
C GLY A 97 -17.05 26.34 -8.13
N LYS A 98 -17.41 26.22 -9.41
CA LYS A 98 -16.64 26.84 -10.52
C LYS A 98 -16.49 28.36 -10.43
N LEU A 99 -17.49 29.06 -9.89
CA LEU A 99 -17.48 30.53 -9.84
C LEU A 99 -16.41 31.07 -8.89
N LEU A 100 -16.24 30.43 -7.73
CA LEU A 100 -15.19 30.81 -6.78
C LEU A 100 -13.80 30.49 -7.33
N ALA A 101 -13.64 29.37 -8.03
CA ALA A 101 -12.40 29.04 -8.71
C ALA A 101 -12.03 30.04 -9.83
N LEU A 102 -13.02 30.55 -10.56
CA LEU A 102 -12.79 31.60 -11.56
C LEU A 102 -12.39 32.92 -10.90
N TRP A 103 -13.08 33.31 -9.81
CA TRP A 103 -12.77 34.52 -9.07
C TRP A 103 -11.37 34.47 -8.44
N SER A 104 -10.98 33.31 -7.91
CA SER A 104 -9.66 33.10 -7.32
C SER A 104 -8.54 33.23 -8.33
N LYS A 105 -8.74 32.77 -9.56
CA LYS A 105 -7.78 32.91 -10.66
C LYS A 105 -7.51 34.39 -10.94
N GLN A 106 -8.56 35.20 -11.03
CA GLN A 106 -8.44 36.64 -11.24
C GLN A 106 -7.67 37.33 -10.09
N ARG A 107 -7.81 36.82 -8.86
CA ARG A 107 -7.13 37.35 -7.66
C ARG A 107 -5.73 36.78 -7.44
N GLY A 108 -5.28 35.81 -8.24
CA GLY A 108 -3.97 35.19 -8.09
C GLY A 108 -3.82 34.36 -6.81
N ILE A 109 -4.89 33.73 -6.34
CA ILE A 109 -4.88 32.85 -5.16
C ILE A 109 -4.03 31.60 -5.42
N GLY A 110 -3.27 31.16 -4.42
CA GLY A 110 -2.33 30.04 -4.51
C GLY A 110 -3.00 28.67 -4.54
N GLY A 111 -4.24 28.55 -4.03
CA GLY A 111 -5.03 27.32 -4.13
C GLY A 111 -6.17 27.25 -3.12
N PHE A 112 -6.84 26.10 -3.10
CA PHE A 112 -7.87 25.75 -2.14
C PHE A 112 -7.63 24.37 -1.54
N ILE A 113 -7.91 24.25 -0.25
CA ILE A 113 -8.02 22.99 0.46
C ILE A 113 -9.37 23.00 1.17
N ILE A 114 -10.26 22.08 0.79
CA ILE A 114 -11.63 22.02 1.28
C ILE A 114 -11.84 20.72 2.05
N ASP A 115 -11.90 20.81 3.38
CA ASP A 115 -12.34 19.69 4.23
C ASP A 115 -13.87 19.60 4.22
N GLY A 116 -14.39 19.20 3.07
CA GLY A 116 -15.80 19.06 2.75
C GLY A 116 -16.03 18.86 1.24
N ALA A 117 -17.29 18.94 0.81
CA ALA A 117 -17.65 18.75 -0.58
C ALA A 117 -17.39 19.97 -1.47
N VAL A 118 -17.07 19.68 -2.74
CA VAL A 118 -17.06 20.65 -3.84
C VAL A 118 -17.98 20.21 -4.98
N ARG A 119 -18.26 21.11 -5.92
CA ARG A 119 -19.08 20.85 -7.11
C ARG A 119 -18.45 21.36 -8.38
N ASP A 120 -19.08 21.08 -9.52
CA ASP A 120 -18.61 21.48 -10.85
C ASP A 120 -17.26 20.85 -11.23
N ILE A 121 -17.02 19.60 -10.82
CA ILE A 121 -15.74 18.88 -10.96
C ILE A 121 -15.12 18.95 -12.35
N GLY A 122 -15.94 18.80 -13.40
CA GLY A 122 -15.44 18.91 -14.77
C GLY A 122 -14.82 20.27 -15.08
N ALA A 123 -15.37 21.35 -14.53
CA ALA A 123 -14.79 22.69 -14.66
C ALA A 123 -13.56 22.86 -13.76
N LEU A 124 -13.64 22.41 -12.49
CA LEU A 124 -12.54 22.53 -11.53
C LEU A 124 -11.27 21.81 -12.00
N ARG A 125 -11.42 20.62 -12.61
CA ARG A 125 -10.32 19.86 -13.23
C ARG A 125 -9.51 20.61 -14.28
N ARG A 126 -10.12 21.60 -14.94
CA ARG A 126 -9.50 22.42 -15.99
C ARG A 126 -9.05 23.80 -15.51
N MET A 127 -9.17 24.09 -14.21
CA MET A 127 -8.72 25.36 -13.66
C MET A 127 -7.21 25.34 -13.42
N ASP A 128 -6.56 26.48 -13.68
CA ASP A 128 -5.14 26.72 -13.42
C ASP A 128 -4.87 27.13 -11.96
N VAL A 129 -5.71 26.68 -11.03
CA VAL A 129 -5.59 26.95 -9.58
C VAL A 129 -5.66 25.60 -8.87
N PRO A 130 -4.69 25.26 -8.00
CA PRO A 130 -4.72 24.00 -7.25
C PRO A 130 -5.96 23.90 -6.36
N ILE A 131 -6.70 22.79 -6.46
CA ILE A 131 -7.90 22.57 -5.66
C ILE A 131 -7.84 21.16 -5.08
N TYR A 132 -7.92 21.08 -3.75
CA TYR A 132 -7.98 19.85 -2.99
C TYR A 132 -9.28 19.79 -2.21
N ALA A 133 -9.93 18.63 -2.17
CA ALA A 133 -11.20 18.47 -1.47
C ALA A 133 -11.39 17.06 -0.90
N ALA A 134 -12.26 16.94 0.12
CA ALA A 134 -12.63 15.67 0.73
C ALA A 134 -13.58 14.83 -0.15
N GLY A 135 -14.37 15.49 -1.00
CA GLY A 135 -15.35 14.82 -1.85
C GLY A 135 -16.19 15.78 -2.66
N THR A 136 -17.32 15.28 -3.18
CA THR A 136 -18.14 16.02 -4.14
C THR A 136 -19.62 15.92 -3.81
N ALA A 137 -20.36 17.02 -3.98
CA ALA A 137 -21.81 17.06 -3.80
C ALA A 137 -22.49 17.87 -4.92
N LEU A 138 -23.77 17.56 -5.19
CA LEU A 138 -24.54 18.19 -6.28
C LEU A 138 -25.37 19.40 -5.84
N THR A 139 -25.64 19.55 -4.54
CA THR A 139 -26.57 20.52 -3.98
C THR A 139 -25.98 21.95 -3.92
N MET A 140 -26.56 22.83 -3.11
CA MET A 140 -26.13 24.21 -2.94
C MET A 140 -25.98 24.55 -1.46
N SER A 141 -24.93 25.30 -1.13
CA SER A 141 -24.78 25.90 0.20
C SER A 141 -25.58 27.18 0.38
N TYR A 142 -26.03 27.39 1.61
CA TYR A 142 -26.58 28.62 2.14
C TYR A 142 -25.49 29.70 2.31
N LYS A 143 -25.91 30.89 2.73
CA LYS A 143 -25.07 32.09 2.93
C LYS A 143 -25.55 32.92 4.12
N ASP A 144 -25.98 32.25 5.17
CA ASP A 144 -26.64 32.83 6.35
C ASP A 144 -26.20 32.19 7.67
N ARG A 145 -25.24 31.26 7.64
CA ARG A 145 -24.75 30.54 8.82
C ARG A 145 -23.46 31.18 9.40
N PRO A 146 -23.19 30.95 10.70
CA PRO A 146 -21.99 31.48 11.35
C PRO A 146 -20.71 30.79 10.85
N GLY A 147 -19.57 31.40 11.18
CA GLY A 147 -18.24 30.84 10.96
C GLY A 147 -17.13 31.85 11.26
N LYS A 148 -15.88 31.47 10.99
CA LYS A 148 -14.72 32.28 11.36
C LYS A 148 -13.69 32.35 10.25
N ILE A 149 -13.06 33.51 10.05
CA ILE A 149 -11.95 33.70 9.11
C ILE A 149 -10.67 33.97 9.91
N ASN A 150 -9.56 33.33 9.51
CA ASN A 150 -8.22 33.49 10.09
C ASN A 150 -8.16 33.12 11.58
N VAL A 151 -8.74 31.97 11.90
CA VAL A 151 -8.59 31.27 13.19
C VAL A 151 -7.91 29.91 12.95
N PRO A 152 -7.31 29.27 13.96
CA PRO A 152 -6.90 27.87 13.83
C PRO A 152 -8.09 27.00 13.44
N VAL A 153 -7.90 26.15 12.43
CA VAL A 153 -8.91 25.21 11.91
C VAL A 153 -8.37 23.78 11.92
N THR A 154 -9.26 22.80 11.86
CA THR A 154 -8.86 21.41 11.63
C THR A 154 -9.25 21.04 10.21
N CYS A 155 -8.27 20.66 9.40
CA CYS A 155 -8.48 20.31 8.00
C CYS A 155 -7.77 18.99 7.70
N GLY A 156 -8.52 17.98 7.27
CA GLY A 156 -7.98 16.64 7.04
C GLY A 156 -7.36 16.04 8.30
N GLY A 157 -7.92 16.31 9.47
CA GLY A 157 -7.43 15.80 10.76
C GLY A 157 -6.17 16.50 11.30
N VAL A 158 -5.66 17.53 10.64
CA VAL A 158 -4.49 18.32 11.08
C VAL A 158 -4.92 19.75 11.45
N VAL A 159 -4.30 20.31 12.48
CA VAL A 159 -4.49 21.72 12.85
C VAL A 159 -3.71 22.61 11.88
N VAL A 160 -4.40 23.56 11.27
CA VAL A 160 -3.81 24.57 10.39
C VAL A 160 -4.01 25.95 11.02
N ASN A 161 -2.91 26.65 11.26
CA ASN A 161 -2.94 28.03 11.73
C ASN A 161 -2.87 28.99 10.54
N PRO A 162 -3.48 30.18 10.64
CA PRO A 162 -3.31 31.21 9.63
C PRO A 162 -1.83 31.58 9.50
N GLY A 163 -1.28 31.51 8.29
CA GLY A 163 0.13 31.75 7.99
C GLY A 163 1.02 30.49 7.94
N ASP A 164 0.53 29.30 8.28
CA ASP A 164 1.28 28.06 8.07
C ASP A 164 1.60 27.85 6.58
N ILE A 165 2.75 27.26 6.26
CA ILE A 165 3.15 27.00 4.88
C ILE A 165 2.55 25.65 4.46
N LEU A 166 1.80 25.64 3.37
CA LEU A 166 1.16 24.46 2.83
C LEU A 166 1.91 24.01 1.58
N VAL A 167 2.28 22.74 1.53
CA VAL A 167 2.85 22.11 0.34
C VAL A 167 1.99 20.90 -0.01
N GLY A 168 1.52 20.84 -1.24
CA GLY A 168 0.69 19.75 -1.73
C GLY A 168 1.08 19.30 -3.12
N ASP A 169 0.96 18.00 -3.35
CA ASP A 169 1.15 17.34 -4.64
C ASP A 169 0.09 16.22 -4.79
N GLU A 170 0.36 15.22 -5.62
CA GLU A 170 -0.56 14.12 -5.91
C GLU A 170 -0.76 13.18 -4.71
N ASP A 171 0.24 13.10 -3.83
CA ASP A 171 0.23 12.21 -2.67
C ASP A 171 -0.59 12.77 -1.51
N GLY A 172 -0.62 14.09 -1.35
CA GLY A 172 -1.38 14.76 -0.31
C GLY A 172 -0.87 16.17 0.00
N ILE A 173 -1.11 16.60 1.24
CA ILE A 173 -0.74 17.93 1.72
C ILE A 173 -0.01 17.81 3.05
N VAL A 174 1.09 18.54 3.20
CA VAL A 174 1.81 18.74 4.45
C VAL A 174 1.66 20.20 4.93
N VAL A 175 1.49 20.34 6.24
CA VAL A 175 1.36 21.65 6.92
C VAL A 175 2.64 21.92 7.69
N ILE A 176 3.34 23.01 7.33
CA ILE A 176 4.63 23.38 7.89
C ILE A 176 4.47 24.62 8.75
N ASN A 177 4.87 24.53 10.02
CA ASN A 177 4.96 25.71 10.87
C ASN A 177 6.12 26.60 10.36
N PRO A 178 5.91 27.91 10.13
CA PRO A 178 6.96 28.79 9.63
C PRO A 178 8.21 28.86 10.53
N ARG A 179 8.08 28.52 11.82
CA ARG A 179 9.20 28.47 12.77
C ARG A 179 10.17 27.32 12.50
N ASP A 180 9.67 26.22 11.95
CA ASP A 180 10.45 25.00 11.71
C ASP A 180 10.92 24.90 10.24
N ALA A 181 10.49 25.84 9.40
CA ALA A 181 10.63 25.77 7.95
C ALA A 181 12.09 25.79 7.46
N ASP A 182 12.96 26.60 8.07
CA ASP A 182 14.38 26.68 7.65
C ASP A 182 15.13 25.37 7.89
N ASP A 183 14.97 24.78 9.08
CA ASP A 183 15.59 23.50 9.43
C ASP A 183 15.04 22.36 8.58
N LEU A 184 13.72 22.35 8.38
CA LEU A 184 13.05 21.36 7.55
C LEU A 184 13.52 21.43 6.09
N LEU A 185 13.72 22.63 5.55
CA LEU A 185 14.23 22.83 4.21
C LEU A 185 15.60 22.14 4.00
N ILE A 186 16.50 22.28 4.98
CA ILE A 186 17.83 21.66 4.93
C ILE A 186 17.71 20.13 4.94
N GLN A 187 16.89 19.59 5.85
CA GLN A 187 16.68 18.16 5.99
C GLN A 187 16.02 17.55 4.74
N SER A 188 14.97 18.17 4.22
CA SER A 188 14.27 17.74 3.01
C SER A 188 15.17 17.76 1.78
N LYS A 189 15.98 18.81 1.58
CA LYS A 189 16.95 18.87 0.47
C LYS A 189 17.99 17.75 0.55
N ASN A 190 18.50 17.46 1.75
CA ASN A 190 19.44 16.36 1.94
C ASN A 190 18.79 15.01 1.64
N LYS A 191 17.55 14.79 2.08
CA LYS A 191 16.80 13.57 1.78
C LYS A 191 16.59 13.38 0.28
N ILE A 192 16.12 14.42 -0.43
CA ILE A 192 15.96 14.37 -1.89
C ILE A 192 17.28 14.03 -2.59
N ARG A 193 18.40 14.59 -2.12
CA ARG A 193 19.73 14.28 -2.67
C ARG A 193 20.13 12.81 -2.44
N VAL A 194 19.83 12.26 -1.26
CA VAL A 194 20.09 10.85 -0.94
C VAL A 194 19.22 9.94 -1.81
N GLU A 195 17.93 10.25 -1.95
CA GLU A 195 17.01 9.49 -2.79
C GLU A 195 17.42 9.53 -4.26
N GLN A 196 17.90 10.68 -4.77
CA GLN A 196 18.44 10.76 -6.12
C GLN A 196 19.63 9.84 -6.33
N LYS A 197 20.51 9.70 -5.33
CA LYS A 197 21.61 8.74 -5.39
C LYS A 197 21.08 7.30 -5.41
N ILE A 198 20.11 6.97 -4.56
CA ILE A 198 19.48 5.65 -4.53
C ILE A 198 18.83 5.32 -5.88
N MET A 199 18.11 6.26 -6.49
CA MET A 199 17.51 6.08 -7.82
C MET A 199 18.58 5.78 -8.87
N ASN A 200 19.69 6.53 -8.88
CA ASN A 200 20.80 6.27 -9.79
C ASN A 200 21.45 4.90 -9.56
N ASP A 201 21.56 4.45 -8.31
CA ASP A 201 22.12 3.14 -7.97
C ASP A 201 21.16 2.00 -8.39
N ILE A 202 19.84 2.22 -8.30
CA ILE A 202 18.82 1.30 -8.81
C ILE A 202 18.93 1.17 -10.33
N GLU A 203 18.98 2.29 -11.05
CA GLU A 203 19.10 2.31 -12.51
C GLU A 203 20.35 1.58 -13.01
N LYS A 204 21.45 1.65 -12.25
CA LYS A 204 22.71 0.96 -12.56
C LYS A 204 22.76 -0.48 -12.05
N GLY A 205 21.76 -0.93 -11.29
CA GLY A 205 21.76 -2.25 -10.66
C GLY A 205 22.81 -2.41 -9.54
N THR A 206 23.29 -1.31 -8.96
CA THR A 206 24.35 -1.29 -7.93
C THR A 206 23.82 -0.98 -6.53
N LEU A 207 22.50 -0.98 -6.34
CA LEU A 207 21.90 -0.71 -5.04
C LEU A 207 22.27 -1.80 -4.02
N ASP A 208 23.00 -1.40 -2.98
CA ASP A 208 23.25 -2.26 -1.82
C ASP A 208 21.98 -2.35 -0.93
N ARG A 209 21.51 -3.57 -0.71
CA ARG A 209 20.34 -3.91 0.12
C ARG A 209 20.67 -4.85 1.28
N MET A 210 21.95 -5.01 1.63
CA MET A 210 22.40 -5.90 2.71
C MET A 210 21.73 -5.59 4.06
N TRP A 211 21.32 -4.34 4.29
CA TRP A 211 20.60 -3.92 5.49
C TRP A 211 19.32 -4.74 5.74
N ILE A 212 18.70 -5.29 4.69
CA ILE A 212 17.48 -6.12 4.82
C ILE A 212 17.82 -7.41 5.58
N GLU A 213 18.90 -8.09 5.18
CA GLU A 213 19.37 -9.32 5.85
C GLU A 213 19.76 -9.04 7.30
N GLU A 214 20.45 -7.92 7.53
CA GLU A 214 20.83 -7.48 8.88
C GLU A 214 19.59 -7.19 9.75
N ALA A 215 18.58 -6.52 9.20
CA ALA A 215 17.33 -6.21 9.89
C ALA A 215 16.51 -7.47 10.20
N LEU A 216 16.42 -8.41 9.27
CA LEU A 216 15.76 -9.70 9.47
C LEU A 216 16.48 -10.52 10.56
N LYS A 217 17.81 -10.57 10.51
CA LYS A 217 18.65 -11.24 11.52
C LYS A 217 18.47 -10.62 12.90
N ALA A 218 18.49 -9.29 13.01
CA ALA A 218 18.26 -8.57 14.27
C ALA A 218 16.88 -8.88 14.88
N ARG A 219 15.87 -9.12 14.04
CA ARG A 219 14.51 -9.49 14.46
C ARG A 219 14.30 -10.99 14.62
N ARG A 220 15.35 -11.81 14.46
CA ARG A 220 15.29 -13.28 14.49
C ARG A 220 14.22 -13.85 13.56
N ALA A 221 14.09 -13.26 12.36
CA ALA A 221 13.18 -13.77 11.36
C ALA A 221 13.57 -15.22 10.99
N VAL A 222 12.60 -16.13 11.05
CA VAL A 222 12.78 -17.50 10.59
C VAL A 222 12.44 -17.53 9.11
N ILE A 223 13.43 -17.80 8.26
CA ILE A 223 13.23 -18.00 6.82
C ILE A 223 12.88 -19.48 6.63
N ILE A 224 11.61 -19.77 6.37
CA ILE A 224 11.13 -21.12 6.11
C ILE A 224 10.95 -21.26 4.61
N ASN A 225 11.71 -22.16 3.99
CA ASN A 225 11.45 -22.59 2.62
C ASN A 225 10.41 -23.72 2.65
N ASP A 226 9.14 -23.34 2.67
CA ASP A 226 8.02 -24.22 2.92
C ASP A 226 7.13 -24.36 1.67
N ASN A 227 7.26 -25.51 0.99
CA ASN A 227 6.47 -25.88 -0.18
C ASN A 227 5.19 -26.66 0.18
N ARG A 228 4.61 -26.51 1.39
CA ARG A 228 3.39 -27.23 1.81
C ARG A 228 2.16 -27.08 0.89
N ASN A 229 2.18 -26.14 -0.05
CA ASN A 229 1.12 -25.93 -1.05
C ASN A 229 1.42 -26.58 -2.43
N SER A 230 2.45 -27.44 -2.56
CA SER A 230 2.64 -28.22 -3.78
C SER A 230 1.35 -29.02 -4.07
N PRO A 231 0.70 -28.84 -5.24
CA PRO A 231 -0.58 -29.47 -5.54
C PRO A 231 -0.46 -30.98 -5.40
N ARG A 232 -1.17 -31.50 -4.43
CA ARG A 232 -1.13 -32.89 -3.99
C ARG A 232 -2.25 -33.66 -4.69
N VAL A 233 -1.88 -34.59 -5.56
CA VAL A 233 -2.83 -35.34 -6.40
C VAL A 233 -3.08 -36.72 -5.80
N ASN A 234 -4.33 -37.18 -5.80
CA ASN A 234 -4.66 -38.54 -5.38
C ASN A 234 -4.24 -39.53 -6.48
N VAL A 235 -3.46 -40.54 -6.10
CA VAL A 235 -2.89 -41.51 -7.04
C VAL A 235 -3.45 -42.91 -6.80
N ASP A 236 -3.54 -43.33 -5.53
CA ASP A 236 -3.96 -44.66 -5.10
C ASP A 236 -3.22 -45.80 -5.84
N ALA A 237 -1.90 -45.67 -6.01
CA ALA A 237 -1.07 -46.61 -6.76
C ALA A 237 -0.17 -47.44 -5.82
N PRO A 238 0.16 -48.70 -6.19
CA PRO A 238 1.04 -49.53 -5.38
C PRO A 238 2.47 -48.98 -5.35
N VAL A 239 3.10 -49.04 -4.19
CA VAL A 239 4.50 -48.67 -3.93
C VAL A 239 5.13 -49.74 -3.06
N THR A 240 6.37 -50.12 -3.38
CA THR A 240 7.16 -51.01 -2.53
C THR A 240 8.15 -50.21 -1.71
N ILE A 241 8.14 -50.42 -0.39
CA ILE A 241 9.07 -49.81 0.56
C ILE A 241 10.20 -50.81 0.81
N ILE A 242 11.44 -50.35 0.62
CA ILE A 242 12.66 -51.09 0.94
C ILE A 242 13.34 -50.42 2.13
N ILE A 243 13.38 -51.13 3.26
CA ILE A 243 14.05 -50.69 4.48
C ILE A 243 15.46 -51.28 4.53
N LYS A 244 16.46 -50.44 4.80
CA LYS A 244 17.85 -50.86 4.92
C LYS A 244 18.02 -51.82 6.11
N GLY A 245 18.30 -53.09 5.84
CA GLY A 245 18.48 -54.12 6.87
C GLY A 245 17.29 -55.06 7.08
N SER A 246 16.15 -54.80 6.41
CA SER A 246 15.04 -55.77 6.33
C SER A 246 15.26 -56.72 5.15
N ALA A 247 14.97 -58.01 5.34
CA ALA A 247 15.06 -59.01 4.28
C ALA A 247 13.84 -59.00 3.35
N GLU A 248 12.69 -58.51 3.82
CA GLU A 248 11.43 -58.53 3.07
C GLU A 248 10.98 -57.12 2.67
N PRO A 249 10.59 -56.92 1.40
CA PRO A 249 9.99 -55.68 0.93
C PRO A 249 8.58 -55.51 1.51
N ILE A 250 8.20 -54.26 1.80
CA ILE A 250 6.88 -53.96 2.36
C ILE A 250 6.01 -53.33 1.28
N HIS A 251 4.76 -53.78 1.17
CA HIS A 251 3.79 -53.23 0.23
C HIS A 251 3.02 -52.07 0.86
N ALA A 252 2.88 -50.99 0.10
CA ALA A 252 2.15 -49.78 0.48
C ALA A 252 1.33 -49.25 -0.70
N THR A 253 0.38 -48.38 -0.40
CA THR A 253 -0.41 -47.63 -1.38
C THR A 253 -0.06 -46.16 -1.28
N ALA A 254 0.36 -45.54 -2.37
CA ALA A 254 0.49 -44.10 -2.47
C ALA A 254 -0.88 -43.45 -2.59
N ILE A 255 -1.42 -42.94 -1.48
CA ILE A 255 -2.72 -42.25 -1.48
C ILE A 255 -2.62 -40.95 -2.27
N ASN A 256 -1.57 -40.17 -2.00
CA ASN A 256 -1.43 -38.83 -2.56
C ASN A 256 0.04 -38.50 -2.82
N MET A 257 0.31 -37.73 -3.88
CA MET A 257 1.67 -37.42 -4.33
C MET A 257 1.80 -35.96 -4.78
N SER A 258 2.99 -35.41 -4.61
CA SER A 258 3.42 -34.11 -5.11
C SER A 258 4.87 -34.20 -5.60
N MET A 259 5.38 -33.13 -6.21
CA MET A 259 6.76 -33.07 -6.70
C MET A 259 7.81 -33.28 -5.60
N ASP A 260 7.45 -32.96 -4.36
CA ASP A 260 8.37 -32.93 -3.23
C ASP A 260 8.15 -34.10 -2.25
N GLY A 261 7.08 -34.89 -2.41
CA GLY A 261 6.80 -35.98 -1.48
C GLY A 261 5.52 -36.77 -1.75
N ILE A 262 5.34 -37.83 -0.96
CA ILE A 262 4.29 -38.85 -1.13
C ILE A 262 3.68 -39.23 0.23
N LEU A 263 2.37 -39.48 0.24
CA LEU A 263 1.63 -40.03 1.37
C LEU A 263 1.37 -41.51 1.12
N LEU A 264 1.90 -42.36 1.98
CA LEU A 264 1.78 -43.81 1.87
C LEU A 264 0.81 -44.37 2.92
N GLN A 265 0.07 -45.40 2.55
CA GLN A 265 -0.74 -46.23 3.44
C GLN A 265 -0.20 -47.65 3.43
N VAL A 266 -0.02 -48.24 4.60
CA VAL A 266 0.43 -49.64 4.77
C VAL A 266 -0.66 -50.45 5.48
N GLU A 267 -0.65 -51.78 5.31
CA GLU A 267 -1.66 -52.64 5.94
C GLU A 267 -1.51 -52.70 7.47
N GLN A 268 -0.27 -52.64 7.96
CA GLN A 268 0.04 -52.70 9.39
C GLN A 268 0.99 -51.57 9.78
N PRO A 269 0.88 -51.02 11.00
CA PRO A 269 1.81 -50.01 11.50
C PRO A 269 3.25 -50.54 11.49
N LEU A 270 4.18 -49.69 11.07
CA LEU A 270 5.59 -50.03 10.99
C LEU A 270 6.39 -49.13 11.94
N GLU A 271 7.38 -49.69 12.63
CA GLU A 271 8.39 -48.90 13.36
C GLU A 271 9.50 -48.50 12.38
N ILE A 272 9.29 -47.41 11.65
CA ILE A 272 10.22 -46.97 10.59
C ILE A 272 11.17 -45.88 11.11
N LEU A 273 12.47 -46.05 10.83
CA LEU A 273 13.50 -45.03 11.03
C LEU A 273 13.47 -43.98 9.90
N SER A 274 13.98 -42.79 10.19
CA SER A 274 13.91 -41.52 9.44
C SER A 274 14.02 -41.53 7.89
N GLN A 275 14.51 -42.59 7.23
CA GLN A 275 14.69 -42.64 5.78
C GLN A 275 14.41 -44.03 5.18
N ILE A 276 13.73 -44.05 4.03
CA ILE A 276 13.32 -45.25 3.29
C ILE A 276 13.62 -45.14 1.80
N ARG A 277 13.76 -46.29 1.12
CA ARG A 277 13.75 -46.36 -0.35
C ARG A 277 12.37 -46.77 -0.83
N LEU A 278 11.86 -46.06 -1.83
CA LEU A 278 10.57 -46.29 -2.46
C LEU A 278 10.79 -46.76 -3.89
N CYS A 279 10.21 -47.90 -4.24
CA CYS A 279 10.07 -48.38 -5.61
C CYS A 279 8.64 -48.07 -6.05
N LEU A 280 8.48 -47.02 -6.86
CA LEU A 280 7.20 -46.62 -7.41
C LEU A 280 6.80 -47.55 -8.55
N SER A 281 5.53 -47.94 -8.64
CA SER A 281 5.04 -48.87 -9.67
C SER A 281 5.05 -48.28 -11.08
N LYS A 282 4.69 -49.10 -12.08
CA LYS A 282 4.56 -48.68 -13.50
C LYS A 282 3.64 -47.46 -13.67
N GLU A 283 2.55 -47.40 -12.91
CA GLU A 283 1.59 -46.26 -12.90
C GLU A 283 2.25 -44.95 -12.47
N LEU A 284 3.29 -45.05 -11.64
CA LEU A 284 4.07 -43.94 -11.11
C LEU A 284 5.42 -43.76 -11.83
N GLY A 285 5.58 -44.34 -13.02
CA GLY A 285 6.77 -44.16 -13.85
C GLY A 285 7.94 -45.10 -13.54
N ASN A 286 7.74 -46.13 -12.70
CA ASN A 286 8.75 -47.15 -12.37
C ASN A 286 10.08 -46.57 -11.82
N ILE A 287 9.97 -45.69 -10.83
CA ILE A 287 11.09 -44.91 -10.30
C ILE A 287 11.53 -45.42 -8.93
N ASN A 288 12.83 -45.43 -8.68
CA ASN A 288 13.41 -45.65 -7.35
C ASN A 288 13.83 -44.32 -6.72
N ILE A 289 13.27 -43.97 -5.57
CA ILE A 289 13.53 -42.69 -4.89
C ILE A 289 13.85 -42.93 -3.41
N VAL A 290 14.73 -42.11 -2.84
CA VAL A 290 14.97 -42.06 -1.39
C VAL A 290 14.06 -41.01 -0.78
N ALA A 291 13.38 -41.35 0.31
CA ALA A 291 12.49 -40.42 1.00
C ALA A 291 12.74 -40.43 2.51
N ASN A 292 12.66 -39.25 3.12
CA ASN A 292 12.64 -39.09 4.57
C ASN A 292 11.21 -39.21 5.09
N VAL A 293 11.00 -39.98 6.15
CA VAL A 293 9.71 -40.07 6.83
C VAL A 293 9.58 -38.85 7.73
N THR A 294 8.60 -37.99 7.45
CA THR A 294 8.39 -36.72 8.15
C THR A 294 7.36 -36.82 9.27
N TRP A 295 6.36 -37.69 9.10
CA TRP A 295 5.39 -38.02 10.16
C TRP A 295 4.72 -39.37 9.90
N GLN A 296 4.21 -39.99 10.95
CA GLN A 296 3.45 -41.24 10.92
C GLN A 296 2.22 -41.13 11.82
N GLN A 297 1.06 -41.52 11.30
CA GLN A 297 -0.17 -41.65 12.09
C GLN A 297 -0.88 -42.95 11.71
N TYR A 298 -0.94 -43.89 12.65
CA TYR A 298 -1.45 -45.25 12.41
C TYR A 298 -0.76 -45.92 11.21
N ASN A 299 -1.51 -46.15 10.14
CA ASN A 299 -1.09 -46.79 8.92
C ASN A 299 -0.66 -45.80 7.82
N ASN A 300 -0.68 -44.49 8.10
CA ASN A 300 -0.34 -43.44 7.13
C ASN A 300 1.03 -42.84 7.43
N PHE A 301 1.82 -42.63 6.37
CA PHE A 301 3.19 -42.16 6.44
C PHE A 301 3.40 -41.00 5.46
N GLY A 302 3.74 -39.82 5.98
CA GLY A 302 4.18 -38.68 5.19
C GLY A 302 5.66 -38.79 4.86
N CYS A 303 6.01 -38.83 3.57
CA CYS A 303 7.39 -38.96 3.12
C CYS A 303 7.78 -37.79 2.20
N GLU A 304 8.96 -37.21 2.42
CA GLU A 304 9.56 -36.17 1.56
C GLU A 304 10.71 -36.77 0.76
N PHE A 305 10.75 -36.50 -0.54
CA PHE A 305 11.80 -37.03 -1.42
C PHE A 305 13.14 -36.32 -1.17
N VAL A 306 14.23 -37.06 -1.30
CA VAL A 306 15.60 -36.58 -1.04
C VAL A 306 16.44 -36.70 -2.31
N ASP A 307 17.17 -35.63 -2.65
CA ASP A 307 18.17 -35.59 -3.74
C ASP A 307 17.64 -36.16 -5.08
N ILE A 308 16.48 -35.69 -5.53
CA ILE A 308 15.87 -36.12 -6.80
C ILE A 308 16.66 -35.56 -8.00
N ALA A 309 17.07 -36.42 -8.92
CA ALA A 309 17.66 -36.01 -10.19
C ALA A 309 16.65 -35.31 -11.11
N GLU A 310 17.11 -34.41 -11.99
CA GLU A 310 16.25 -33.60 -12.88
C GLU A 310 15.38 -34.48 -13.80
N GLU A 311 15.92 -35.61 -14.27
CA GLU A 311 15.20 -36.57 -15.11
C GLU A 311 14.05 -37.23 -14.33
N VAL A 312 14.29 -37.58 -13.07
CA VAL A 312 13.25 -38.15 -12.20
C VAL A 312 12.18 -37.11 -11.91
N ARG A 313 12.58 -35.86 -11.69
CA ARG A 313 11.67 -34.74 -11.47
C ARG A 313 10.74 -34.54 -12.68
N ALA A 314 11.26 -34.59 -13.90
CA ALA A 314 10.44 -34.49 -15.11
C ALA A 314 9.41 -35.63 -15.25
N ILE A 315 9.79 -36.86 -14.87
CA ILE A 315 8.85 -38.00 -14.88
C ILE A 315 7.76 -37.81 -13.83
N LEU A 316 8.13 -37.39 -12.61
CA LEU A 316 7.19 -37.12 -11.53
C LEU A 316 6.17 -36.03 -11.91
N ASP A 317 6.64 -34.96 -12.54
CA ASP A 317 5.78 -33.87 -13.02
C ASP A 317 4.76 -34.39 -14.04
N HIS A 318 5.22 -35.23 -14.99
CA HIS A 318 4.31 -35.83 -15.96
C HIS A 318 3.27 -36.74 -15.32
N VAL A 319 3.66 -37.57 -14.35
CA VAL A 319 2.77 -38.47 -13.61
C VAL A 319 1.73 -37.68 -12.83
N ILE A 320 2.16 -36.66 -12.07
CA ILE A 320 1.27 -35.81 -11.27
C ILE A 320 0.29 -35.05 -12.17
N TYR A 321 0.77 -34.48 -13.28
CA TYR A 321 -0.08 -33.84 -14.27
C TYR A 321 -1.14 -34.79 -14.82
N ARG A 322 -0.76 -36.02 -15.18
CA ARG A 322 -1.71 -37.02 -15.69
C ARG A 322 -2.79 -37.38 -14.67
N HIS A 323 -2.41 -37.70 -13.43
CA HIS A 323 -3.38 -38.04 -12.40
C HIS A 323 -4.28 -36.85 -12.05
N SER A 324 -3.76 -35.61 -12.11
CA SER A 324 -4.56 -34.40 -11.86
C SER A 324 -5.63 -34.16 -12.92
N GLN A 325 -5.35 -34.50 -14.19
CA GLN A 325 -6.25 -34.22 -15.30
C GLN A 325 -7.24 -35.36 -15.58
N PHE A 326 -6.83 -36.61 -15.33
CA PHE A 326 -7.57 -37.79 -15.81
C PHE A 326 -8.00 -38.78 -14.71
N GLY A 327 -7.60 -38.59 -13.45
CA GLY A 327 -7.93 -39.50 -12.35
C GLY A 327 -7.20 -40.85 -12.41
N ARG A 328 -7.70 -41.85 -11.64
CA ARG A 328 -7.13 -43.20 -11.56
C ARG A 328 -7.41 -43.95 -12.87
N LEU A 329 -6.36 -44.23 -13.64
CA LEU A 329 -6.47 -44.97 -14.90
C LEU A 329 -6.30 -46.47 -14.64
N GLU A 330 -7.26 -47.29 -15.07
CA GLU A 330 -7.02 -48.72 -15.29
C GLU A 330 -5.99 -48.89 -16.42
N CYS A 331 -4.96 -49.71 -16.17
CA CYS A 331 -3.83 -50.02 -17.04
C CYS A 331 -4.13 -49.90 -18.54
N LEU A 332 -3.62 -48.84 -19.18
CA LEU A 332 -3.33 -48.86 -20.61
C LEU A 332 -1.86 -49.23 -20.77
N ASP A 333 -1.63 -50.46 -21.20
CA ASP A 333 -0.32 -50.93 -21.63
C ASP A 333 0.17 -50.05 -22.78
N ILE A 334 1.10 -49.15 -22.47
CA ILE A 334 1.92 -48.51 -23.48
C ILE A 334 3.19 -49.34 -23.55
N GLY A 335 3.20 -50.28 -24.50
CA GLY A 335 4.40 -51.02 -24.86
C GLY A 335 5.45 -50.07 -25.44
N TYR A 336 6.64 -50.11 -24.85
CA TYR A 336 7.91 -49.85 -25.51
C TYR A 336 8.84 -51.01 -25.14
#